data_AF-A0A564Q7E0-F1
#
_entry.id   AF-A0A564Q7E0-F1
#
_cell.length_a   1.000
_cell.length_b   1.000
_cell.length_c   1.000
_cell.angle_alpha   90.00
_cell.angle_beta   90.00
_cell.angle_gamma   90.00
#
_symmetry.space_group_name_H-M   'P 1'
#
loop_
_entity.id
_entity.type
_entity.pdbx_description
1 polymer ?
#
loop_
_entity_poly.entity_id
_entity_poly.type
_entity_poly.pdbx_seq_one_letter_code
_entity_poly.pdbx_strand_id
1 'polypeptide(L)'
;MGHKIPKQRIKSEVRHKVVRYNRALRASLRFLAYSIIPIIVGIVPLFFGVLGGFMGYIGGMGMESIWEIFMEILPNIVMAIVGAVILIIGIASALFKVLPEVIIDEEKGE
;
A
#
# COMPACT_ATOMS: atom_id res chain seq x y z
N MET A 1 18.77 13.00 -52.85
CA MET A 1 18.90 11.57 -52.49
C MET A 1 18.22 11.36 -51.14
N GLY A 2 17.03 10.75 -51.13
CA GLY A 2 16.31 10.46 -49.88
C GLY A 2 16.80 9.16 -49.26
N HIS A 3 17.48 9.24 -48.12
CA HIS A 3 17.83 8.05 -47.34
C HIS A 3 16.55 7.37 -46.85
N LYS A 4 16.16 6.27 -47.52
CA LYS A 4 15.09 5.38 -47.03
C LYS A 4 15.60 4.69 -45.77
N ILE A 5 15.14 5.15 -44.62
CA ILE A 5 15.40 4.49 -43.33
C ILE A 5 14.84 3.07 -43.41
N PRO A 6 15.62 2.02 -43.11
CA PRO A 6 15.19 0.64 -43.30
C PRO A 6 14.07 0.31 -42.31
N LYS A 7 12.89 -0.06 -42.83
CA LYS A 7 11.67 -0.43 -42.06
C LYS A 7 11.92 -1.45 -40.93
N GLN A 8 12.97 -2.28 -41.03
CA GLN A 8 13.35 -3.23 -39.98
C GLN A 8 13.86 -2.56 -38.70
N ARG A 9 14.59 -1.44 -38.80
CA ARG A 9 15.14 -0.70 -37.65
C ARG A 9 14.03 -0.05 -36.83
N ILE A 10 12.98 0.44 -37.50
CA ILE A 10 11.79 1.00 -36.85
C ILE A 10 11.01 -0.09 -36.11
N LYS A 11 10.90 -1.29 -36.69
CA LYS A 11 10.16 -2.41 -36.09
C LYS A 11 10.86 -2.98 -34.83
N SER A 12 12.19 -2.99 -34.81
CA SER A 12 12.97 -3.39 -33.62
C SER A 12 12.92 -2.35 -32.51
N GLU A 13 13.00 -1.06 -32.82
CA GLU A 13 12.88 0.02 -31.83
C GLU A 13 11.49 0.04 -31.17
N VAL A 14 10.42 -0.15 -31.96
CA VAL A 14 9.06 -0.19 -31.43
C VAL A 14 8.86 -1.40 -30.51
N ARG A 15 9.37 -2.60 -30.88
CA ARG A 15 9.32 -3.76 -29.97
C ARG A 15 10.09 -3.49 -28.68
N HIS A 16 11.26 -2.87 -28.75
CA HIS A 16 12.06 -2.57 -27.57
C HIS A 16 11.35 -1.59 -26.62
N LYS A 17 10.70 -0.55 -27.18
CA LYS A 17 9.87 0.37 -26.40
C LYS A 17 8.67 -0.32 -25.74
N VAL A 18 7.97 -1.20 -26.47
CA VAL A 18 6.83 -1.95 -25.93
C VAL A 18 7.25 -2.89 -24.80
N VAL A 19 8.39 -3.58 -24.94
CA VAL A 19 8.91 -4.48 -23.89
C VAL A 19 9.32 -3.69 -22.64
N ARG A 20 10.00 -2.54 -22.78
CA ARG A 20 10.30 -1.64 -21.65
C ARG A 20 9.03 -1.14 -20.97
N TYR A 21 8.04 -0.71 -21.74
CA TYR A 21 6.77 -0.23 -21.20
C TYR A 21 6.04 -1.31 -20.41
N ASN A 22 6.03 -2.55 -20.91
CA ASN A 22 5.37 -3.67 -20.24
C ASN A 22 6.09 -4.06 -18.93
N ARG A 23 7.41 -3.83 -18.85
CA ARG A 23 8.21 -4.06 -17.64
C ARG A 23 7.92 -3.00 -16.58
N ALA A 24 7.93 -1.73 -16.96
CA ALA A 24 7.56 -0.60 -16.08
C ALA A 24 6.10 -0.69 -15.58
N LEU A 25 5.18 -1.18 -16.43
CA LEU A 25 3.79 -1.40 -16.04
C LEU A 25 3.66 -2.49 -14.97
N ARG A 26 4.42 -3.60 -15.09
CA ARG A 26 4.41 -4.67 -14.08
C ARG A 26 5.00 -4.21 -12.75
N ALA A 27 6.06 -3.40 -12.80
CA ALA A 27 6.72 -2.83 -11.62
C ALA A 27 5.77 -1.88 -10.85
N SER A 28 5.12 -0.96 -11.57
CA SER A 28 4.11 -0.05 -10.98
C SER A 28 2.88 -0.79 -10.43
N LEU A 29 2.41 -1.85 -11.10
CA LEU A 29 1.33 -2.71 -10.58
C LEU A 29 1.72 -3.41 -9.27
N ARG A 30 2.98 -3.86 -9.13
CA ARG A 30 3.48 -4.44 -7.88
C ARG A 30 3.52 -3.39 -6.78
N PHE A 31 4.07 -2.21 -7.05
CA PHE A 31 4.08 -1.09 -6.09
C PHE A 31 2.68 -0.72 -5.62
N LEU A 32 1.73 -0.65 -6.56
CA LEU A 32 0.33 -0.37 -6.28
C LEU A 32 -0.28 -1.45 -5.38
N ALA A 33 -0.06 -2.73 -5.66
CA ALA A 33 -0.58 -3.83 -4.84
C ALA A 33 0.01 -3.81 -3.42
N TYR A 34 1.32 -3.60 -3.27
CA TYR A 34 1.98 -3.50 -1.96
C TYR A 34 1.55 -2.26 -1.16
N SER A 35 1.05 -1.23 -1.82
CA SER A 35 0.49 -0.05 -1.15
C SER A 35 -0.98 -0.24 -0.79
N ILE A 36 -1.78 -0.79 -1.71
CA ILE A 36 -3.24 -0.93 -1.55
C ILE A 36 -3.60 -2.04 -0.57
N ILE A 37 -2.93 -3.20 -0.60
CA ILE A 37 -3.29 -4.34 0.26
C ILE A 37 -3.22 -3.97 1.74
N PRO A 38 -2.12 -3.37 2.25
CA PRO A 38 -2.06 -2.97 3.64
C PRO A 38 -3.04 -1.87 3.98
N ILE A 39 -3.37 -0.98 3.04
CA ILE A 39 -4.41 0.03 3.22
C ILE A 39 -5.77 -0.65 3.46
N ILE A 40 -6.18 -1.56 2.58
CA ILE A 40 -7.46 -2.26 2.70
C ILE A 40 -7.50 -3.10 3.98
N VAL A 41 -6.43 -3.86 4.26
CA VAL A 41 -6.35 -4.77 5.42
C VAL A 41 -6.22 -4.00 6.74
N GLY A 42 -5.48 -2.88 6.75
CA GLY A 42 -5.24 -2.08 7.94
C GLY A 42 -6.39 -1.15 8.30
N ILE A 43 -7.14 -0.64 7.30
CA ILE A 43 -8.31 0.22 7.54
C ILE A 43 -9.41 -0.48 8.32
N VAL A 44 -9.65 -1.76 8.07
CA VAL A 44 -10.73 -2.51 8.72
C VAL A 44 -10.57 -2.54 10.25
N PRO A 45 -9.49 -3.10 10.83
CA PRO A 45 -9.29 -3.11 12.27
C PRO A 45 -9.12 -1.69 12.85
N LEU A 46 -8.55 -0.75 12.10
CA LEU A 46 -8.41 0.63 12.56
C LEU A 46 -9.78 1.33 12.66
N PHE A 47 -10.64 1.14 11.68
CA PHE A 47 -12.01 1.67 11.67
C PHE A 47 -12.85 1.04 12.79
N PHE A 48 -12.85 -0.29 12.93
CA PHE A 48 -13.59 -0.97 13.98
C PHE A 48 -13.04 -0.65 15.38
N GLY A 49 -11.73 -0.53 15.55
CA GLY A 49 -11.12 -0.12 16.83
C GLY A 49 -11.49 1.31 17.21
N VAL A 50 -11.47 2.25 16.26
CA VAL A 50 -11.85 3.65 16.54
C VAL A 50 -13.35 3.78 16.79
N LEU A 51 -14.18 3.19 15.93
CA LEU A 51 -15.64 3.27 16.05
C LEU A 51 -16.15 2.54 17.30
N GLY A 52 -15.59 1.34 17.57
CA GLY A 52 -15.90 0.56 18.76
C GLY A 52 -15.46 1.26 20.04
N GLY A 53 -14.27 1.86 20.05
CA GLY A 53 -13.80 2.66 21.19
C GLY A 53 -14.68 3.89 21.44
N PHE A 54 -15.13 4.55 20.37
CA PHE A 54 -16.03 5.70 20.48
C PHE A 54 -17.43 5.31 21.00
N MET A 55 -17.99 4.20 20.51
CA MET A 55 -19.26 3.67 21.02
C MET A 55 -19.14 3.19 22.47
N GLY A 56 -18.06 2.50 22.84
CA GLY A 56 -17.80 2.11 24.23
C GLY A 56 -17.61 3.31 25.16
N TYR A 57 -16.99 4.39 24.68
CA TYR A 57 -16.88 5.63 25.44
C TYR A 57 -18.24 6.31 25.69
N ILE A 58 -19.10 6.40 24.67
CA ILE A 58 -20.44 6.98 24.82
C ILE A 58 -21.35 6.07 25.66
N GLY A 59 -21.29 4.75 25.46
CA GLY A 59 -22.05 3.77 26.24
C GLY A 59 -21.62 3.70 27.71
N GLY A 60 -20.32 3.87 27.96
CA GLY A 60 -19.72 3.88 29.29
C GLY A 60 -20.00 5.14 30.12
N MET A 61 -20.62 6.19 29.56
CA MET A 61 -20.98 7.40 30.32
C MET A 61 -21.97 7.14 31.48
N GLY A 62 -22.64 5.97 31.49
CA GLY A 62 -23.50 5.53 32.58
C GLY A 62 -22.84 4.60 33.60
N MET A 63 -21.56 4.22 33.43
CA MET A 63 -20.86 3.33 34.35
C MET A 63 -20.26 4.10 35.54
N GLU A 64 -20.39 3.52 36.73
CA GLU A 64 -19.98 4.14 38.00
C GLU A 64 -18.45 4.11 38.21
N SER A 65 -17.71 3.34 37.39
CA SER A 65 -16.29 3.04 37.56
C SER A 65 -15.48 3.27 36.29
N ILE A 66 -14.42 4.08 36.40
CA ILE A 66 -13.42 4.29 35.33
C ILE A 66 -12.77 2.97 34.91
N TRP A 67 -12.67 2.00 35.82
CA TRP A 67 -12.02 0.72 35.56
C TRP A 67 -12.84 -0.18 34.64
N GLU A 68 -14.17 -0.11 34.72
CA GLU A 68 -15.08 -0.86 33.83
C GLU A 68 -15.03 -0.27 32.41
N ILE A 69 -15.08 1.06 32.29
CA ILE A 69 -14.94 1.77 31.02
C ILE A 69 -13.60 1.43 30.35
N PHE A 70 -12.52 1.37 31.13
CA PHE A 70 -11.20 1.02 30.60
C PHE A 70 -11.17 -0.41 30.02
N MET A 71 -11.73 -1.39 30.74
CA MET A 71 -11.78 -2.79 30.28
C MET A 71 -12.67 -2.97 29.05
N GLU A 72 -13.73 -2.16 28.90
CA GLU A 72 -14.61 -2.17 27.73
C GLU A 72 -13.93 -1.57 26.47
N ILE A 73 -13.13 -0.52 26.64
CA ILE A 73 -12.45 0.17 25.52
C ILE A 73 -11.13 -0.52 25.15
N LEU A 74 -10.49 -1.25 26.07
CA LEU A 74 -9.19 -1.89 25.86
C LEU A 74 -9.10 -2.77 24.59
N PRO A 75 -10.07 -3.65 24.27
CA PRO A 75 -10.03 -4.47 23.05
C PRO A 75 -10.04 -3.61 21.77
N ASN A 76 -10.78 -2.50 21.80
CA ASN A 76 -10.88 -1.57 20.69
C ASN A 76 -9.57 -0.80 20.45
N ILE A 77 -8.88 -0.41 21.54
CA ILE A 77 -7.55 0.20 21.47
C ILE A 77 -6.56 -0.78 20.85
N VAL A 78 -6.55 -2.04 21.30
CA VAL A 78 -5.67 -3.07 20.73
C VAL A 78 -5.93 -3.25 19.24
N MET A 79 -7.20 -3.33 18.84
CA MET A 79 -7.58 -3.47 17.44
C MET A 79 -7.14 -2.26 16.59
N ALA A 80 -7.28 -1.05 17.12
CA ALA A 80 -6.81 0.18 16.46
C ALA A 80 -5.29 0.19 16.27
N ILE A 81 -4.53 -0.21 17.30
CA ILE A 81 -3.07 -0.32 17.25
C ILE A 81 -2.64 -1.34 16.20
N VAL A 82 -3.27 -2.52 16.16
CA VAL A 82 -2.98 -3.55 15.16
C VAL A 82 -3.21 -3.01 13.75
N GLY A 83 -4.34 -2.32 13.51
CA GLY A 83 -4.62 -1.68 12.23
C GLY A 83 -3.57 -0.63 11.84
N ALA A 84 -3.18 0.22 12.78
CA ALA A 84 -2.15 1.24 12.55
C ALA A 84 -0.79 0.62 12.20
N VAL A 85 -0.40 -0.45 12.90
CA VAL A 85 0.85 -1.18 12.62
C VAL A 85 0.83 -1.80 11.22
N ILE A 86 -0.28 -2.40 10.79
CA ILE A 86 -0.43 -2.95 9.43
C ILE A 86 -0.25 -1.86 8.37
N LEU A 87 -0.86 -0.69 8.57
CA LEU A 87 -0.70 0.44 7.65
C LEU A 87 0.74 0.93 7.58
N ILE A 88 1.39 1.11 8.74
CA ILE A 88 2.78 1.59 8.81
C ILE A 88 3.72 0.59 8.13
N ILE A 89 3.63 -0.70 8.45
CA ILE A 89 4.46 -1.74 7.82
C ILE A 89 4.19 -1.80 6.33
N GLY A 90 2.92 -1.68 5.92
CA GLY A 90 2.53 -1.66 4.52
C GLY A 90 3.17 -0.54 3.73
N ILE A 91 2.99 0.70 4.20
CA ILE A 91 3.57 1.90 3.57
C ILE A 91 5.10 1.81 3.59
N ALA A 92 5.70 1.41 4.72
CA ALA A 92 7.15 1.22 4.81
C ALA A 92 7.64 0.17 3.81
N SER A 93 6.92 -0.94 3.62
CA SER A 93 7.29 -1.97 2.65
C SER A 93 7.21 -1.47 1.20
N ALA A 94 6.19 -0.66 0.87
CA ALA A 94 6.07 -0.04 -0.44
C ALA A 94 7.25 0.92 -0.71
N LEU A 95 7.59 1.76 0.27
CA LEU A 95 8.64 2.78 0.14
C LEU A 95 10.06 2.21 0.17
N PHE A 96 10.37 1.30 1.09
CA PHE A 96 11.75 0.85 1.33
C PHE A 96 12.11 -0.44 0.62
N LYS A 97 11.15 -1.21 0.13
CA LYS A 97 11.41 -2.46 -0.60
C LYS A 97 11.01 -2.36 -2.05
N VAL A 98 9.77 -1.96 -2.33
CA VAL A 98 9.28 -1.98 -3.71
C VAL A 98 9.81 -0.80 -4.52
N LEU A 99 9.82 0.42 -3.98
CA LEU A 99 10.38 1.59 -4.67
C LEU A 99 11.83 1.37 -5.14
N PRO A 100 12.79 0.92 -4.29
CA PRO A 100 14.15 0.66 -4.75
C PRO A 100 14.25 -0.54 -5.71
N GLU A 101 13.44 -1.60 -5.54
CA GLU A 101 13.39 -2.70 -6.52
C GLU A 101 12.99 -2.19 -7.92
N VAL A 102 12.02 -1.28 -7.99
CA VAL A 102 11.59 -0.67 -9.26
C VAL A 102 12.69 0.22 -9.87
N ILE A 103 13.37 1.03 -9.05
CA ILE A 103 14.45 1.90 -9.52
C ILE A 103 15.62 1.07 -10.08
N ILE A 104 16.01 -0.01 -9.39
CA ILE A 104 17.11 -0.89 -9.82
C ILE A 104 16.75 -1.64 -11.11
N ASP A 105 15.50 -2.08 -11.26
CA ASP A 105 15.04 -2.73 -12.49
C ASP A 105 15.01 -1.76 -13.69
N GLU A 106 14.82 -0.45 -13.45
CA GLU A 106 14.99 0.58 -14.47
C GLU A 106 16.47 0.81 -14.81
N GLU A 107 17.37 0.88 -13.81
CA GLU A 107 18.81 1.08 -14.01
C GLU A 107 19.50 -0.11 -14.71
N LYS A 108 19.13 -1.35 -14.39
CA LYS A 108 19.67 -2.57 -15.04
C LYS A 108 19.02 -2.87 -16.40
N GLY A 109 17.99 -2.12 -16.76
CA GLY A 109 17.26 -2.23 -18.02
C GLY A 109 17.88 -1.40 -19.16
N GLU A 110 18.95 -0.66 -18.89
CA GLU A 110 19.91 -0.12 -19.86
C GLU A 110 21.04 -1.12 -20.16
#